data_AF-A0A2S4AJ85-F1
#
_entry.id   AF-A0A2S4AJ85-F1
#
_cell.length_a   1.000
_cell.length_b   1.000
_cell.length_c   1.000
_cell.angle_alpha   90.00
_cell.angle_beta   90.00
_cell.angle_gamma   90.00
#
_symmetry.space_group_name_H-M   'P 1'
#
loop_
_entity.id
_entity.type
_entity.pdbx_description
1 polymer ?
#
loop_
_entity_poly.entity_id
_entity_poly.type
_entity_poly.pdbx_seq_one_letter_code
_entity_poly.pdbx_strand_id
1 'polypeptide(L)'
;MKYGNFDLRRGDHDGNSQQNTPPRWGGVDNPAIQQETAETGPVGTSSSTVSLTIPEHVRHLQEDLQTLGFTIIGTPDGSFGKSSEWAVREFQIYARMAHVARVKENKIGQLLLTSTGTSKLVNHREIYHDSSAHVVVQAGQAPNTPGSTDELKSYYVDSLEQIANGHFYTGPVSGVVDSGTRAAIEFWLENHYRCPVVIEAWSVNQSGARTALSVGGSNLWKHNSFTSSAPRIFVRDFTQYYTHPATRPASQYHAIGYYDTQGGPNATQKHSWAPEAEMTVENMLGAPANPQQLNTAPLSTYRVVRAVAEAECYGRFDVINAWDNSLLSAGPCHWTMGASNGNEYDKAEFPAFIAYLAGRSEVAFSRAFGNFGLFPEYEWGDEDIYSSSTRTYNSWLKLSNETHVPSQSTHAGTEFSALLKAKTEAAYLKNWHWIYRISMAGRTIPEYQQAMWELAKQRIRDIRGRSVRFQVGTNTINSTLGEVFTSEKAVAILLRWHVFRPSHVVNPAYDRVTAAIQGAINSNPSINWQLQVSNWVDAHESALTARLLTAASAVNNTVSTSILFGAGQPQGSVRTGRGTFLMDT
;
A
#
# COMPACT_ATOMS: atom_id res chain seq x y z
N MET A 1 -20.45 -13.96 -28.00
CA MET A 1 -20.71 -13.58 -26.58
C MET A 1 -19.62 -14.18 -25.72
N LYS A 2 -18.76 -13.35 -25.12
CA LYS A 2 -17.65 -13.85 -24.30
C LYS A 2 -18.13 -14.58 -23.04
N TYR A 3 -17.41 -15.64 -22.69
CA TYR A 3 -17.59 -16.44 -21.47
C TYR A 3 -19.02 -16.96 -21.23
N GLY A 4 -19.75 -17.28 -22.30
CA GLY A 4 -21.11 -17.84 -22.17
C GLY A 4 -22.14 -16.90 -21.56
N ASN A 5 -21.86 -15.59 -21.43
CA ASN A 5 -22.68 -14.60 -20.72
C ASN A 5 -22.85 -14.84 -19.21
N PHE A 6 -22.02 -15.66 -18.60
CA PHE A 6 -22.05 -15.88 -17.15
C PHE A 6 -21.36 -14.75 -16.38
N ASP A 7 -21.93 -14.40 -15.23
CA ASP A 7 -21.29 -13.52 -14.24
C ASP A 7 -20.27 -14.30 -13.42
N LEU A 8 -19.13 -14.58 -14.07
CA LEU A 8 -18.08 -15.43 -13.50
C LEU A 8 -17.54 -14.85 -12.19
N ARG A 9 -17.40 -15.70 -11.17
CA ARG A 9 -17.05 -15.30 -9.81
C ARG A 9 -16.24 -16.37 -9.08
N ARG A 10 -15.70 -16.01 -7.91
CA ARG A 10 -14.94 -16.94 -7.07
C ARG A 10 -15.71 -18.24 -6.82
N GLY A 11 -15.06 -19.37 -7.10
CA GLY A 11 -15.62 -20.71 -6.98
C GLY A 11 -16.14 -21.31 -8.29
N ASP A 12 -16.29 -20.51 -9.35
CA ASP A 12 -16.61 -21.03 -10.69
C ASP A 12 -15.44 -21.82 -11.27
N HIS A 13 -15.72 -22.83 -12.09
CA HIS A 13 -14.71 -23.65 -12.77
C HIS A 13 -15.25 -24.32 -14.03
N ASP A 14 -14.37 -24.61 -14.98
CA ASP A 14 -14.72 -25.26 -16.25
C ASP A 14 -14.99 -26.78 -16.11
N GLY A 15 -14.88 -27.32 -14.89
CA GLY A 15 -15.13 -28.73 -14.59
C GLY A 15 -13.98 -29.64 -15.00
N ASN A 16 -14.12 -30.92 -14.70
CA ASN A 16 -13.14 -31.94 -15.07
C ASN A 16 -13.84 -33.28 -15.29
N SER A 17 -13.88 -33.73 -16.54
CA SER A 17 -14.52 -34.99 -16.94
C SER A 17 -13.85 -36.22 -16.32
N GLN A 18 -12.53 -36.18 -16.07
CA GLN A 18 -11.81 -37.27 -15.41
C GLN A 18 -12.11 -37.37 -13.91
N GLN A 19 -12.53 -36.26 -13.29
CA GLN A 19 -12.87 -36.18 -11.87
C GLN A 19 -14.39 -36.13 -11.63
N ASN A 20 -15.19 -36.36 -12.67
CA ASN A 20 -16.66 -36.26 -12.64
C ASN A 20 -17.17 -34.97 -11.99
N THR A 21 -16.44 -33.87 -12.20
CA THR A 21 -16.76 -32.56 -11.64
C THR A 21 -17.45 -31.73 -12.73
N PRO A 22 -18.76 -31.43 -12.62
CA PRO A 22 -19.47 -30.64 -13.62
C PRO A 22 -18.93 -29.20 -13.66
N PRO A 23 -19.03 -28.49 -14.79
CA PRO A 23 -18.71 -27.07 -14.80
C PRO A 23 -19.64 -26.26 -13.90
N ARG A 24 -19.12 -25.20 -13.30
CA ARG A 24 -19.85 -24.24 -12.48
C ARG A 24 -19.57 -22.83 -12.99
N TRP A 25 -20.59 -22.13 -13.44
CA TRP A 25 -20.47 -20.76 -13.96
C TRP A 25 -21.59 -19.87 -13.43
N GLY A 26 -21.26 -18.64 -13.04
CA GLY A 26 -22.23 -17.73 -12.45
C GLY A 26 -22.75 -18.21 -11.08
N GLY A 27 -22.00 -19.07 -10.39
CA GLY A 27 -22.40 -19.68 -9.14
C GLY A 27 -23.41 -20.84 -9.27
N VAL A 28 -23.70 -21.30 -10.48
CA VAL A 28 -24.63 -22.41 -10.75
C VAL A 28 -23.86 -23.60 -11.29
N ASP A 29 -24.03 -24.76 -10.67
CA ASP A 29 -23.53 -26.03 -11.21
C ASP A 29 -24.35 -26.34 -12.46
N ASN A 30 -23.68 -26.39 -13.62
CA ASN A 30 -24.35 -26.65 -14.88
C ASN A 30 -24.29 -28.17 -15.13
N PRO A 31 -25.42 -28.89 -14.98
CA PRO A 31 -25.43 -30.34 -15.15
C PRO A 31 -25.01 -30.67 -16.59
N ALA A 32 -24.26 -31.77 -16.72
CA ALA A 32 -23.68 -32.27 -17.96
C ALA A 32 -24.51 -31.95 -19.21
N ILE A 33 -23.83 -31.45 -20.25
CA ILE A 33 -24.36 -31.29 -21.60
C ILE A 33 -25.24 -32.51 -21.91
N GLN A 34 -26.55 -32.28 -22.05
CA GLN A 34 -27.51 -33.35 -22.35
C GLN A 34 -26.99 -34.07 -23.60
N GLN A 35 -26.77 -35.38 -23.48
CA GLN A 35 -26.65 -36.24 -24.65
C GLN A 35 -27.92 -36.03 -25.46
N GLU A 36 -27.86 -35.29 -26.58
CA GLU A 36 -28.90 -35.42 -27.57
C GLU A 36 -28.91 -36.90 -27.96
N THR A 37 -30.01 -37.56 -27.62
CA THR A 37 -30.29 -38.93 -27.97
C THR A 37 -30.05 -39.07 -29.47
N ALA A 38 -29.04 -39.84 -29.86
CA ALA A 38 -28.84 -40.18 -31.25
C ALA A 38 -30.15 -40.75 -31.80
N GLU A 39 -30.74 -40.08 -32.79
CA GLU A 39 -31.80 -40.70 -33.59
C GLU A 39 -31.29 -42.05 -34.08
N THR A 40 -32.04 -43.10 -33.77
CA THR A 40 -31.75 -44.48 -34.18
C THR A 40 -31.84 -44.59 -35.70
N GLY A 41 -30.74 -44.28 -36.39
CA GLY A 41 -30.45 -44.68 -37.77
C GLY A 41 -29.60 -45.96 -37.79
N PRO A 42 -29.76 -46.84 -38.78
CA PRO A 42 -29.21 -48.19 -38.74
C PRO A 42 -27.67 -48.22 -38.77
N VAL A 43 -27.17 -49.22 -38.05
CA VAL A 43 -25.77 -49.55 -37.76
C VAL A 43 -24.85 -49.44 -38.98
N GLY A 44 -23.91 -48.50 -38.92
CA GLY A 44 -22.74 -48.40 -39.80
C GLY A 44 -21.48 -48.25 -38.95
N THR A 45 -20.53 -49.17 -39.11
CA THR A 45 -19.28 -49.28 -38.35
C THR A 45 -18.34 -48.09 -38.58
N SER A 46 -18.33 -47.14 -37.64
CA SER A 46 -17.18 -46.29 -37.35
C SER A 46 -17.34 -45.70 -35.96
N SER A 47 -16.49 -46.12 -35.01
CA SER A 47 -16.40 -45.56 -33.67
C SER A 47 -15.81 -44.15 -33.72
N SER A 48 -16.63 -43.16 -34.06
CA SER A 48 -16.35 -41.76 -33.77
C SER A 48 -16.86 -41.45 -32.37
N THR A 49 -15.99 -41.60 -31.37
CA THR A 49 -16.18 -40.98 -30.05
C THR A 49 -16.31 -39.47 -30.25
N VAL A 50 -17.54 -38.96 -30.22
CA VAL A 50 -17.78 -37.51 -30.15
C VAL A 50 -17.27 -37.07 -28.78
N SER A 51 -16.07 -36.47 -28.74
CA SER A 51 -15.57 -35.81 -27.55
C SER A 51 -16.41 -34.56 -27.35
N LEU A 52 -17.38 -34.61 -26.43
CA LEU A 52 -18.13 -33.44 -25.98
C LEU A 52 -17.12 -32.45 -25.39
N THR A 53 -16.79 -31.41 -26.15
CA THR A 53 -15.87 -30.36 -25.70
C THR A 53 -16.61 -29.50 -24.69
N ILE A 54 -16.22 -29.60 -23.42
CA ILE A 54 -16.75 -28.73 -22.36
C ILE A 54 -16.23 -27.31 -22.65
N PRO A 55 -17.12 -26.28 -22.72
CA PRO A 55 -16.66 -24.90 -22.87
C PRO A 55 -15.70 -24.49 -21.74
N GLU A 56 -14.58 -23.85 -22.06
CA GLU A 56 -13.58 -23.44 -21.05
C GLU A 56 -13.66 -21.93 -20.78
N HIS A 57 -14.80 -21.50 -20.23
CA HIS A 57 -15.10 -20.08 -20.03
C HIS A 57 -14.13 -19.39 -19.06
N VAL A 58 -13.78 -20.05 -17.96
CA VAL A 58 -12.86 -19.52 -16.95
C VAL A 58 -11.43 -19.49 -17.48
N ARG A 59 -10.98 -20.55 -18.18
CA ARG A 59 -9.65 -20.59 -18.81
C ARG A 59 -9.50 -19.47 -19.84
N HIS A 60 -10.51 -19.27 -20.70
CA HIS A 60 -10.48 -18.19 -21.68
C HIS A 60 -10.42 -16.80 -21.03
N LEU A 61 -11.19 -16.56 -19.95
CA LEU A 61 -11.08 -15.31 -19.18
C LEU A 61 -9.66 -15.10 -18.65
N GLN A 62 -9.05 -16.14 -18.08
CA GLN A 62 -7.68 -16.05 -17.55
C GLN A 62 -6.66 -15.71 -18.64
N GLU A 63 -6.78 -16.30 -19.82
CA GLU A 63 -5.92 -16.03 -20.99
C GLU A 63 -6.09 -14.61 -21.53
N ASP A 64 -7.33 -14.13 -21.59
CA ASP A 64 -7.65 -12.75 -21.99
C ASP A 64 -7.06 -11.73 -21.00
N LEU A 65 -7.22 -11.95 -19.70
CA LEU A 65 -6.66 -11.09 -18.67
C LEU A 65 -5.12 -11.10 -18.70
N GLN A 66 -4.48 -12.25 -18.95
CA GLN A 66 -3.04 -12.32 -19.18
C GLN A 66 -2.60 -11.56 -20.44
N THR A 67 -3.38 -11.64 -21.52
CA THR A 67 -3.16 -10.90 -22.76
C THR A 67 -3.19 -9.40 -22.53
N LEU A 68 -4.14 -8.93 -21.71
CA LEU A 68 -4.29 -7.54 -21.28
C LEU A 68 -3.22 -7.10 -20.27
N GLY A 69 -2.42 -8.01 -19.70
CA GLY A 69 -1.31 -7.68 -18.80
C GLY A 69 -1.58 -7.90 -17.30
N PHE A 70 -2.72 -8.52 -16.95
CA PHE A 70 -3.11 -8.88 -15.58
C PHE A 70 -2.57 -10.26 -15.19
N THR A 71 -1.24 -10.38 -15.10
CA THR A 71 -0.56 -11.68 -14.89
C THR A 71 -0.59 -12.16 -13.43
N ILE A 72 -1.26 -11.43 -12.53
CA ILE A 72 -1.50 -11.88 -11.14
C ILE A 72 -2.22 -13.24 -11.07
N ILE A 73 -2.96 -13.59 -12.12
CA ILE A 73 -3.63 -14.90 -12.29
C ILE A 73 -2.64 -16.06 -12.13
N GLY A 74 -1.42 -15.93 -12.65
CA GLY A 74 -0.54 -17.08 -12.86
C GLY A 74 -1.02 -17.94 -14.03
N THR A 75 -0.67 -19.22 -14.06
CA THR A 75 -1.04 -20.15 -15.14
C THR A 75 -2.57 -20.32 -15.21
N PRO A 76 -3.21 -20.15 -16.39
CA PRO A 76 -4.62 -20.46 -16.59
C PRO A 76 -4.90 -21.94 -16.28
N ASP A 77 -5.88 -22.20 -15.43
CA ASP A 77 -6.23 -23.52 -14.91
C ASP A 77 -7.74 -23.82 -15.01
N GLY A 78 -8.53 -22.90 -15.55
CA GLY A 78 -9.98 -23.06 -15.65
C GLY A 78 -10.70 -22.95 -14.30
N SER A 79 -10.02 -22.48 -13.24
CA SER A 79 -10.59 -22.29 -11.90
C SER A 79 -10.60 -20.81 -11.50
N PHE A 80 -11.78 -20.31 -11.14
CA PHE A 80 -11.95 -18.93 -10.68
C PHE A 80 -11.63 -18.86 -9.19
N GLY A 81 -10.34 -18.93 -8.87
CA GLY A 81 -9.82 -18.75 -7.52
C GLY A 81 -9.56 -17.29 -7.16
N LYS A 82 -8.87 -17.07 -6.04
CA LYS A 82 -8.48 -15.75 -5.55
C LYS A 82 -7.69 -14.91 -6.57
N SER A 83 -6.77 -15.53 -7.32
CA SER A 83 -5.94 -14.80 -8.29
C SER A 83 -6.78 -14.27 -9.45
N SER A 84 -7.79 -15.03 -9.89
CA SER A 84 -8.76 -14.61 -10.91
C SER A 84 -9.61 -13.44 -10.40
N GLU A 85 -10.13 -13.54 -9.17
CA GLU A 85 -10.88 -12.42 -8.56
C GLU A 85 -10.02 -11.15 -8.45
N TRP A 86 -8.77 -11.27 -7.97
CA TRP A 86 -7.86 -10.13 -7.86
C TRP A 86 -7.57 -9.52 -9.24
N ALA A 87 -7.35 -10.34 -10.26
CA ALA A 87 -7.13 -9.85 -11.62
C ALA A 87 -8.34 -9.09 -12.16
N VAL A 88 -9.56 -9.59 -11.92
CA VAL A 88 -10.80 -8.92 -12.33
C VAL A 88 -10.99 -7.61 -11.57
N ARG A 89 -10.75 -7.57 -10.25
CA ARG A 89 -10.78 -6.31 -9.48
C ARG A 89 -9.81 -5.28 -10.04
N GLU A 90 -8.57 -5.69 -10.30
CA GLU A 90 -7.53 -4.82 -10.86
C GLU A 90 -7.90 -4.35 -12.27
N PHE A 91 -8.47 -5.22 -13.10
CA PHE A 91 -9.00 -4.84 -14.42
C PHE A 91 -10.12 -3.80 -14.29
N GLN A 92 -11.12 -4.04 -13.43
CA GLN A 92 -12.21 -3.10 -13.17
C GLN A 92 -11.69 -1.74 -12.68
N ILE A 93 -10.66 -1.70 -11.84
CA ILE A 93 -10.00 -0.46 -11.41
C ILE A 93 -9.42 0.29 -12.60
N TYR A 94 -8.62 -0.37 -13.45
CA TYR A 94 -7.96 0.32 -14.55
C TYR A 94 -8.90 0.63 -15.72
N ALA A 95 -9.95 -0.15 -15.91
CA ALA A 95 -11.01 0.10 -16.89
C ALA A 95 -11.85 1.34 -16.57
N ARG A 96 -11.76 1.87 -15.34
CA ARG A 96 -12.37 3.14 -14.91
C ARG A 96 -11.50 4.36 -15.19
N MET A 97 -10.23 4.17 -15.57
CA MET A 97 -9.28 5.27 -15.74
C MET A 97 -9.54 6.04 -17.05
N ALA A 98 -9.28 7.34 -17.03
CA ALA A 98 -9.40 8.21 -18.19
C ALA A 98 -8.42 7.87 -19.30
N HIS A 99 -7.24 7.35 -18.94
CA HIS A 99 -6.23 6.90 -19.88
C HIS A 99 -5.79 5.48 -19.57
N VAL A 100 -5.42 4.78 -20.63
CA VAL A 100 -4.95 3.39 -20.59
C VAL A 100 -3.67 3.26 -21.42
N ALA A 101 -3.02 2.10 -21.34
CA ALA A 101 -1.96 1.76 -22.27
C ALA A 101 -2.56 1.10 -23.51
N ARG A 102 -2.02 1.39 -24.69
CA ARG A 102 -2.33 0.72 -25.95
C ARG A 102 -1.04 0.22 -26.58
N VAL A 103 -1.08 -0.93 -27.23
CA VAL A 103 0.02 -1.36 -28.10
C VAL A 103 0.10 -0.40 -29.28
N LYS A 104 1.24 0.27 -29.48
CA LYS A 104 1.46 1.19 -30.60
C LYS A 104 1.12 0.52 -31.92
N GLU A 105 0.53 1.26 -32.86
CA GLU A 105 0.11 0.70 -34.16
C GLU A 105 1.26 0.01 -34.91
N ASN A 106 2.45 0.60 -34.90
CA ASN A 106 3.67 0.01 -35.46
C ASN A 106 4.31 -1.11 -34.60
N LYS A 107 3.61 -1.57 -33.56
CA LYS A 107 3.95 -2.66 -32.66
C LYS A 107 2.77 -3.65 -32.52
N ILE A 108 1.68 -3.47 -33.27
CA ILE A 108 0.60 -4.46 -33.37
C ILE A 108 1.04 -5.50 -34.40
N GLY A 109 1.14 -6.77 -34.01
CA GLY A 109 1.62 -7.83 -34.91
C GLY A 109 3.01 -7.53 -35.50
N GLN A 110 3.79 -6.72 -34.78
CA GLN A 110 5.12 -6.20 -35.04
C GLN A 110 5.77 -6.06 -33.64
N LEU A 111 7.05 -6.23 -33.34
CA LEU A 111 8.27 -6.42 -34.08
C LEU A 111 9.30 -6.61 -32.96
N LEU A 112 10.11 -7.67 -32.97
CA LEU A 112 11.33 -7.72 -32.17
C LEU A 112 12.38 -8.46 -32.98
N LEU A 113 13.11 -7.72 -33.81
CA LEU A 113 14.33 -8.25 -34.37
C LEU A 113 15.43 -8.18 -33.30
N THR A 114 16.21 -9.23 -33.14
CA THR A 114 17.49 -9.21 -32.43
C THR A 114 18.39 -8.12 -33.04
N SER A 115 19.51 -7.81 -32.40
CA SER A 115 20.55 -6.93 -33.00
C SER A 115 21.03 -7.41 -34.37
N THR A 116 20.73 -8.65 -34.76
CA THR A 116 21.06 -9.28 -36.05
C THR A 116 19.90 -9.32 -37.04
N GLY A 117 18.74 -8.72 -36.73
CA GLY A 117 17.62 -8.68 -37.68
C GLY A 117 16.69 -9.90 -37.66
N THR A 118 16.74 -10.75 -36.62
CA THR A 118 15.98 -12.03 -36.55
C THR A 118 14.88 -11.98 -35.50
N SER A 119 13.71 -12.60 -35.71
CA SER A 119 12.64 -12.64 -34.71
C SER A 119 13.12 -13.15 -33.35
N LYS A 120 12.79 -12.42 -32.28
CA LYS A 120 12.99 -12.93 -30.91
C LYS A 120 11.95 -14.01 -30.62
N LEU A 121 12.44 -15.20 -30.27
CA LEU A 121 11.62 -16.33 -29.86
C LEU A 121 11.44 -16.36 -28.35
N VAL A 122 10.21 -16.50 -27.89
CA VAL A 122 9.85 -16.80 -26.50
C VAL A 122 8.97 -18.04 -26.52
N ASN A 123 9.40 -19.11 -25.85
CA ASN A 123 8.69 -20.39 -25.82
C ASN A 123 8.29 -20.91 -27.22
N HIS A 124 9.20 -20.78 -28.19
CA HIS A 124 8.99 -21.11 -29.61
C HIS A 124 7.93 -20.27 -30.34
N ARG A 125 7.42 -19.20 -29.72
CA ARG A 125 6.56 -18.20 -30.38
C ARG A 125 7.40 -17.01 -30.84
N GLU A 126 7.18 -16.59 -32.07
CA GLU A 126 7.73 -15.35 -32.59
C GLU A 126 6.95 -14.17 -32.02
N ILE A 127 7.62 -13.31 -31.25
CA ILE A 127 6.98 -12.11 -30.67
C ILE A 127 6.52 -11.14 -31.77
N TYR A 128 7.06 -11.27 -32.98
CA TYR A 128 6.57 -10.56 -34.15
C TYR A 128 5.07 -10.79 -34.38
N HIS A 129 4.52 -11.97 -34.06
CA HIS A 129 3.13 -12.30 -34.31
C HIS A 129 2.23 -12.26 -33.07
N ASP A 130 2.79 -11.95 -31.89
CA ASP A 130 2.06 -12.02 -30.62
C ASP A 130 2.33 -10.77 -29.76
N SER A 131 1.31 -9.91 -29.66
CA SER A 131 1.35 -8.69 -28.84
C SER A 131 0.80 -8.90 -27.42
N SER A 132 0.53 -10.15 -27.01
CA SER A 132 0.00 -10.46 -25.69
C SER A 132 1.01 -10.07 -24.61
N ALA A 133 0.57 -9.32 -23.60
CA ALA A 133 1.47 -8.78 -22.58
C ALA A 133 2.32 -9.86 -21.91
N HIS A 134 1.71 -10.98 -21.52
CA HIS A 134 2.41 -12.10 -20.85
C HIS A 134 3.51 -12.76 -21.71
N VAL A 135 3.49 -12.58 -23.04
CA VAL A 135 4.55 -13.02 -23.97
C VAL A 135 5.62 -11.94 -24.11
N VAL A 136 5.22 -10.69 -24.38
CA VAL A 136 6.14 -9.58 -24.63
C VAL A 136 7.02 -9.28 -23.42
N VAL A 137 6.52 -9.41 -22.19
CA VAL A 137 7.31 -9.19 -20.96
C VAL A 137 8.51 -10.14 -20.84
N GLN A 138 8.42 -11.34 -21.42
CA GLN A 138 9.51 -12.32 -21.42
C GLN A 138 10.65 -11.92 -22.38
N ALA A 139 10.39 -10.96 -23.29
CA ALA A 139 11.42 -10.40 -24.15
C ALA A 139 12.45 -9.56 -23.36
N GLY A 140 12.14 -9.11 -22.15
CA GLY A 140 13.08 -8.36 -21.31
C GLY A 140 13.42 -6.97 -21.84
N GLN A 141 14.68 -6.57 -21.70
CA GLN A 141 15.15 -5.21 -22.01
C GLN A 141 15.18 -4.92 -23.52
N ALA A 142 14.69 -3.73 -23.91
CA ALA A 142 14.80 -3.24 -25.28
C ALA A 142 16.23 -2.73 -25.58
N PRO A 143 16.70 -2.77 -26.84
CA PRO A 143 18.00 -2.23 -27.22
C PRO A 143 18.03 -0.74 -26.90
N ASN A 144 19.16 -0.30 -26.34
CA ASN A 144 19.45 1.13 -26.25
C ASN A 144 20.40 1.51 -27.38
N THR A 145 20.04 2.49 -28.20
CA THR A 145 20.93 2.96 -29.27
C THR A 145 22.13 3.68 -28.63
N PRO A 146 23.39 3.30 -28.95
CA PRO A 146 24.56 3.99 -28.42
C PRO A 146 24.50 5.49 -28.69
N GLY A 147 24.63 6.32 -27.64
CA GLY A 147 24.54 7.78 -27.73
C GLY A 147 23.12 8.36 -27.63
N SER A 148 22.08 7.53 -27.53
CA SER A 148 20.72 8.01 -27.23
C SER A 148 20.62 8.47 -25.78
N THR A 149 19.94 9.61 -25.56
CA THR A 149 19.52 10.08 -24.25
C THR A 149 18.22 9.45 -23.77
N ASP A 150 17.63 8.55 -24.56
CA ASP A 150 16.39 7.86 -24.20
C ASP A 150 16.58 6.99 -22.96
N GLU A 151 15.55 6.99 -22.13
CA GLU A 151 15.52 6.19 -20.92
C GLU A 151 15.50 4.69 -21.25
N LEU A 152 16.30 3.88 -20.54
CA LEU A 152 16.24 2.43 -20.66
C LEU A 152 14.82 1.93 -20.37
N LYS A 153 14.35 0.98 -21.18
CA LYS A 153 12.99 0.46 -21.12
C LYS A 153 12.96 -1.02 -21.46
N SER A 154 11.94 -1.72 -20.98
CA SER A 154 11.65 -3.07 -21.44
C SER A 154 11.00 -3.01 -22.83
N TYR A 155 11.01 -4.12 -23.54
CA TYR A 155 10.23 -4.24 -24.77
C TYR A 155 8.74 -4.06 -24.54
N TYR A 156 8.24 -4.49 -23.38
CA TYR A 156 6.83 -4.30 -23.05
C TYR A 156 6.51 -2.80 -22.95
N VAL A 157 7.23 -2.03 -22.14
CA VAL A 157 6.99 -0.57 -22.05
C VAL A 157 7.28 0.15 -23.37
N ASP A 158 8.29 -0.26 -24.14
CA ASP A 158 8.56 0.32 -25.47
C ASP A 158 7.41 0.11 -26.46
N SER A 159 6.71 -1.02 -26.36
CA SER A 159 5.56 -1.35 -27.22
C SER A 159 4.30 -0.55 -26.90
N LEU A 160 4.25 0.12 -25.74
CA LEU A 160 3.06 0.79 -25.25
C LEU A 160 3.10 2.30 -25.50
N GLU A 161 1.92 2.86 -25.73
CA GLU A 161 1.64 4.29 -25.69
C GLU A 161 0.44 4.57 -24.77
N GLN A 162 0.32 5.82 -24.34
CA GLN A 162 -0.86 6.27 -23.61
C GLN A 162 -1.95 6.64 -24.60
N ILE A 163 -3.19 6.25 -24.30
CA ILE A 163 -4.37 6.68 -25.05
C ILE A 163 -5.54 6.96 -24.11
N ALA A 164 -6.48 7.81 -24.53
CA ALA A 164 -7.75 7.97 -23.84
C ALA A 164 -8.53 6.65 -23.83
N ASN A 165 -9.13 6.33 -22.69
CA ASN A 165 -9.96 5.14 -22.57
C ASN A 165 -11.29 5.34 -23.32
N GLY A 166 -11.50 4.56 -24.39
CA GLY A 166 -12.70 4.63 -25.22
C GLY A 166 -13.91 3.92 -24.60
N HIS A 167 -13.72 3.11 -23.56
CA HIS A 167 -14.78 2.34 -22.91
C HIS A 167 -14.57 2.30 -21.40
N PHE A 168 -15.18 3.24 -20.70
CA PHE A 168 -15.17 3.29 -19.24
C PHE A 168 -16.02 2.18 -18.65
N TYR A 169 -15.42 1.34 -17.82
CA TYR A 169 -16.20 0.53 -16.90
C TYR A 169 -16.83 1.46 -15.84
N THR A 170 -18.11 1.32 -15.57
CA THR A 170 -18.83 2.17 -14.59
C THR A 170 -19.44 1.39 -13.43
N GLY A 171 -19.35 0.06 -13.47
CA GLY A 171 -19.85 -0.83 -12.43
C GLY A 171 -18.94 -0.90 -11.20
N PRO A 172 -19.30 -1.74 -10.21
CA PRO A 172 -18.52 -1.91 -9.00
C PRO A 172 -17.18 -2.61 -9.23
N VAL A 173 -16.18 -2.27 -8.42
CA VAL A 173 -14.94 -3.05 -8.32
C VAL A 173 -15.22 -4.27 -7.44
N SER A 174 -15.90 -5.27 -7.99
CA SER A 174 -16.43 -6.42 -7.26
C SER A 174 -15.57 -7.68 -7.37
N GLY A 175 -14.76 -7.78 -8.43
CA GLY A 175 -14.09 -9.05 -8.78
C GLY A 175 -14.99 -10.07 -9.47
N VAL A 176 -16.25 -9.71 -9.76
CA VAL A 176 -17.19 -10.50 -10.55
C VAL A 176 -17.16 -10.02 -12.00
N VAL A 177 -17.09 -10.94 -12.96
CA VAL A 177 -17.08 -10.63 -14.39
C VAL A 177 -18.51 -10.46 -14.88
N ASP A 178 -19.12 -9.34 -14.50
CA ASP A 178 -20.46 -8.95 -14.94
C ASP A 178 -20.50 -8.52 -16.43
N SER A 179 -21.69 -8.18 -16.92
CA SER A 179 -21.87 -7.75 -18.32
C SER A 179 -21.01 -6.54 -18.71
N GLY A 180 -20.85 -5.56 -17.82
CA GLY A 180 -20.02 -4.39 -18.04
C GLY A 180 -18.53 -4.73 -18.10
N THR A 181 -18.08 -5.66 -17.25
CA THR A 181 -16.71 -6.17 -17.23
C THR A 181 -16.41 -6.93 -18.52
N ARG A 182 -17.33 -7.79 -18.99
CA ARG A 182 -17.19 -8.52 -20.26
C ARG A 182 -17.07 -7.57 -21.44
N ALA A 183 -17.96 -6.58 -21.54
CA ALA A 183 -17.93 -5.58 -22.60
C ALA A 183 -16.62 -4.78 -22.60
N ALA A 184 -16.13 -4.39 -21.42
CA ALA A 184 -14.85 -3.71 -21.31
C ALA A 184 -13.67 -4.60 -21.73
N ILE A 185 -13.63 -5.88 -21.34
CA ILE A 185 -12.57 -6.82 -21.76
C ILE A 185 -12.57 -7.01 -23.28
N GLU A 186 -13.74 -7.22 -23.88
CA GLU A 186 -13.91 -7.37 -25.33
C GLU A 186 -13.40 -6.12 -26.06
N PHE A 187 -13.85 -4.94 -25.65
CA PHE A 187 -13.37 -3.67 -26.20
C PHE A 187 -11.85 -3.51 -26.08
N TRP A 188 -11.28 -3.80 -24.91
CA TRP A 188 -9.84 -3.66 -24.67
C TRP A 188 -9.01 -4.59 -25.54
N LEU A 189 -9.46 -5.82 -25.76
CA LEU A 189 -8.79 -6.77 -26.64
C LEU A 189 -8.85 -6.31 -28.10
N GLU A 190 -10.02 -5.90 -28.58
CA GLU A 190 -10.25 -5.41 -29.94
C GLU A 190 -9.44 -4.14 -30.25
N ASN A 191 -9.24 -3.28 -29.26
CA ASN A 191 -8.52 -2.01 -29.41
C ASN A 191 -7.04 -2.09 -28.97
N HIS A 192 -6.53 -3.29 -28.70
CA HIS A 192 -5.15 -3.53 -28.26
C HIS A 192 -4.75 -2.76 -26.99
N TYR A 193 -5.70 -2.54 -26.08
CA TYR A 193 -5.45 -1.93 -24.78
C TYR A 193 -4.77 -2.92 -23.84
N ARG A 194 -4.03 -2.39 -22.86
CA ARG A 194 -3.27 -3.13 -21.86
C ARG A 194 -3.39 -2.45 -20.50
N CYS A 195 -3.06 -3.20 -19.46
CA CYS A 195 -2.90 -2.67 -18.11
C CYS A 195 -2.00 -1.41 -18.17
N PRO A 196 -2.48 -0.25 -17.73
CA PRO A 196 -1.77 1.01 -17.87
C PRO A 196 -0.69 1.24 -16.82
N VAL A 197 -0.49 0.31 -15.91
CA VAL A 197 0.57 0.39 -14.90
C VAL A 197 1.47 -0.82 -15.07
N VAL A 198 2.75 -0.58 -15.35
CA VAL A 198 3.75 -1.62 -15.51
C VAL A 198 4.80 -1.46 -14.41
N ILE A 199 4.96 -2.50 -13.59
CA ILE A 199 5.96 -2.54 -12.52
C ILE A 199 7.16 -3.38 -12.96
N GLU A 200 8.37 -2.86 -12.78
CA GLU A 200 9.59 -3.53 -13.26
C GLU A 200 10.77 -3.44 -12.28
N ALA A 201 11.59 -4.50 -12.20
CA ALA A 201 12.81 -4.59 -11.42
C ALA A 201 14.05 -4.24 -12.26
N TRP A 202 14.73 -3.16 -11.91
CA TRP A 202 15.91 -2.66 -12.60
C TRP A 202 17.12 -2.59 -11.67
N SER A 203 18.26 -3.09 -12.14
CA SER A 203 19.55 -2.73 -11.58
C SER A 203 19.79 -1.24 -11.79
N VAL A 204 20.48 -0.62 -10.84
CA VAL A 204 20.78 0.82 -10.86
C VAL A 204 22.26 1.07 -10.58
N ASN A 205 22.80 2.15 -11.13
CA ASN A 205 24.12 2.65 -10.77
C ASN A 205 24.08 3.45 -9.45
N GLN A 206 25.22 4.02 -9.06
CA GLN A 206 25.34 4.82 -7.82
C GLN A 206 24.43 6.06 -7.80
N SER A 207 24.17 6.68 -8.95
CA SER A 207 23.24 7.81 -9.07
C SER A 207 21.76 7.42 -8.98
N GLY A 208 21.45 6.11 -9.00
CA GLY A 208 20.08 5.60 -9.04
C GLY A 208 19.51 5.47 -10.45
N ALA A 209 20.26 5.86 -11.50
CA ALA A 209 19.87 5.64 -12.88
C ALA A 209 19.90 4.14 -13.22
N ARG A 210 18.92 3.70 -13.99
CA ARG A 210 18.75 2.30 -14.37
C ARG A 210 19.85 1.85 -15.33
N THR A 211 20.29 0.61 -15.19
CA THR A 211 21.40 0.04 -16.00
C THR A 211 21.00 -1.24 -16.72
N ALA A 212 20.23 -2.12 -16.08
CA ALA A 212 19.78 -3.37 -16.68
C ALA A 212 18.43 -3.81 -16.10
N LEU A 213 17.54 -4.33 -16.94
CA LEU A 213 16.32 -4.99 -16.48
C LEU A 213 16.68 -6.36 -15.92
N SER A 214 16.12 -6.72 -14.78
CA SER A 214 16.33 -8.03 -14.17
C SER A 214 15.60 -9.12 -14.96
N VAL A 215 16.18 -10.32 -15.06
CA VAL A 215 15.52 -11.48 -15.66
C VAL A 215 14.25 -11.80 -14.86
N GLY A 216 13.10 -11.90 -15.54
CA GLY A 216 11.79 -12.06 -14.89
C GLY A 216 11.29 -10.81 -14.16
N GLY A 217 11.98 -9.67 -14.31
CA GLY A 217 11.69 -8.42 -13.64
C GLY A 217 10.71 -7.49 -14.37
N SER A 218 9.93 -7.97 -15.35
CA SER A 218 8.97 -7.12 -16.09
C SER A 218 7.52 -7.47 -15.74
N ASN A 219 6.68 -6.44 -15.61
CA ASN A 219 5.25 -6.52 -15.26
C ASN A 219 4.96 -7.33 -13.97
N LEU A 220 5.55 -6.87 -12.86
CA LEU A 220 5.43 -7.51 -11.55
C LEU A 220 4.07 -7.23 -10.89
N TRP A 221 3.41 -8.29 -10.41
CA TRP A 221 2.12 -8.17 -9.73
C TRP A 221 2.19 -8.55 -8.26
N LYS A 222 2.34 -9.85 -7.95
CA LYS A 222 2.37 -10.33 -6.56
C LYS A 222 3.59 -9.77 -5.86
N HIS A 223 3.46 -9.54 -4.57
CA HIS A 223 4.54 -9.05 -3.72
C HIS A 223 5.82 -9.89 -3.83
N ASN A 224 5.67 -11.19 -4.09
CA ASN A 224 6.74 -12.17 -4.25
C ASN A 224 6.92 -12.68 -5.71
N SER A 225 6.35 -11.99 -6.71
CA SER A 225 6.62 -12.30 -8.13
C SER A 225 8.09 -12.11 -8.50
N PHE A 226 8.84 -11.34 -7.71
CA PHE A 226 10.27 -11.13 -7.84
C PHE A 226 10.87 -10.96 -6.44
N THR A 227 11.84 -11.79 -6.06
CA THR A 227 12.32 -11.90 -4.67
C THR A 227 13.78 -11.50 -4.45
N SER A 228 14.46 -11.01 -5.49
CA SER A 228 15.81 -10.48 -5.34
C SER A 228 15.77 -9.07 -4.76
N SER A 229 16.62 -8.80 -3.77
CA SER A 229 16.77 -7.48 -3.14
C SER A 229 17.76 -6.56 -3.83
N ALA A 230 18.53 -7.06 -4.80
CA ALA A 230 19.56 -6.26 -5.48
C ALA A 230 18.98 -5.17 -6.39
N PRO A 231 17.91 -5.41 -7.17
CA PRO A 231 17.30 -4.39 -8.03
C PRO A 231 16.40 -3.42 -7.24
N ARG A 232 16.18 -2.24 -7.82
CA ARG A 232 15.06 -1.37 -7.41
C ARG A 232 13.83 -1.66 -8.28
N ILE A 233 12.66 -1.51 -7.68
CA ILE A 233 11.37 -1.62 -8.36
C ILE A 233 10.92 -0.23 -8.80
N PHE A 234 10.53 -0.14 -10.07
CA PHE A 234 10.06 1.06 -10.74
C PHE A 234 8.65 0.83 -11.30
N VAL A 235 7.90 1.93 -11.43
CA VAL A 235 6.62 1.96 -12.12
C VAL A 235 6.71 2.81 -13.38
N ARG A 236 6.07 2.35 -14.45
CA ARG A 236 5.66 3.16 -15.60
C ARG A 236 4.14 3.26 -15.58
N ASP A 237 3.62 4.48 -15.51
CA ASP A 237 2.19 4.77 -15.42
C ASP A 237 1.69 5.51 -16.67
N PHE A 238 0.62 4.98 -17.28
CA PHE A 238 -0.06 5.53 -18.44
C PHE A 238 -1.45 6.09 -18.09
N THR A 239 -1.90 6.02 -16.84
CA THR A 239 -3.28 6.36 -16.43
C THR A 239 -3.59 7.86 -16.37
N GLN A 240 -2.57 8.69 -16.14
CA GLN A 240 -2.72 10.09 -15.71
C GLN A 240 -3.59 10.26 -14.44
N TYR A 241 -3.76 9.22 -13.63
CA TYR A 241 -4.63 9.28 -12.45
C TYR A 241 -4.08 10.21 -11.36
N TYR A 242 -2.76 10.17 -11.15
CA TYR A 242 -2.07 11.05 -10.22
C TYR A 242 -1.56 12.31 -10.92
N THR A 243 -1.59 13.42 -10.18
CA THR A 243 -1.06 14.69 -10.68
C THR A 243 0.44 14.74 -10.38
N HIS A 244 1.25 14.65 -11.44
CA HIS A 244 2.70 14.68 -11.33
C HIS A 244 3.23 16.12 -11.29
N PRO A 245 4.22 16.42 -10.44
CA PRO A 245 4.93 17.70 -10.52
C PRO A 245 5.74 17.77 -11.82
N ALA A 246 5.99 18.98 -12.32
CA ALA A 246 6.71 19.20 -13.59
C ALA A 246 8.11 18.56 -13.59
N THR A 247 8.74 18.44 -12.43
CA THR A 247 10.06 17.81 -12.21
C THR A 247 10.04 16.28 -12.32
N ARG A 248 8.86 15.64 -12.30
CA ARG A 248 8.69 14.19 -12.36
C ARG A 248 7.58 13.82 -13.34
N PRO A 249 7.79 14.04 -14.65
CA PRO A 249 6.74 13.83 -15.64
C PRO A 249 6.18 12.41 -15.58
N ALA A 250 4.87 12.30 -15.81
CA ALA A 250 4.16 11.03 -15.83
C ALA A 250 4.67 10.09 -16.94
N SER A 251 5.47 10.56 -17.90
CA SER A 251 6.07 9.78 -18.99
C SER A 251 7.33 9.00 -18.62
N GLN A 252 7.90 9.24 -17.43
CA GLN A 252 9.12 8.56 -16.97
C GLN A 252 8.81 7.37 -16.06
N TYR A 253 9.85 6.62 -15.72
CA TYR A 253 9.76 5.63 -14.65
C TYR A 253 10.03 6.24 -13.28
N HIS A 254 9.28 5.77 -12.28
CA HIS A 254 9.40 6.24 -10.91
C HIS A 254 9.74 5.09 -9.98
N ALA A 255 10.77 5.23 -9.15
CA ALA A 255 11.11 4.21 -8.16
C ALA A 255 10.00 4.12 -7.11
N ILE A 256 9.65 2.91 -6.67
CA ILE A 256 8.64 2.66 -5.62
C ILE A 256 9.15 1.77 -4.49
N GLY A 257 10.34 1.16 -4.63
CA GLY A 257 10.93 0.35 -3.57
C GLY A 257 11.93 -0.67 -4.07
N TYR A 258 12.10 -1.73 -3.30
CA TYR A 258 12.86 -2.95 -3.58
C TYR A 258 12.19 -4.13 -2.86
N TYR A 259 12.53 -5.37 -3.19
CA TYR A 259 12.06 -6.53 -2.43
C TYR A 259 12.99 -6.80 -1.25
N ASP A 260 12.49 -6.82 -0.03
CA ASP A 260 13.26 -7.26 1.13
C ASP A 260 13.20 -8.79 1.23
N THR A 261 14.36 -9.41 1.37
CA THR A 261 14.51 -10.88 1.44
C THR A 261 13.76 -11.50 2.62
N GLN A 262 13.32 -10.70 3.60
CA GLN A 262 12.50 -11.16 4.71
C GLN A 262 11.04 -11.42 4.33
N GLY A 263 10.57 -10.97 3.15
CA GLY A 263 9.30 -11.48 2.62
C GLY A 263 8.39 -10.47 1.91
N GLY A 264 8.89 -9.34 1.43
CA GLY A 264 8.01 -8.44 0.68
C GLY A 264 8.58 -7.08 0.27
N PRO A 265 7.74 -6.25 -0.34
CA PRO A 265 8.07 -4.89 -0.73
C PRO A 265 8.60 -4.07 0.44
N ASN A 266 9.58 -3.22 0.16
CA ASN A 266 10.09 -2.22 1.07
C ASN A 266 10.53 -0.97 0.31
N ALA A 267 10.53 0.17 0.99
CA ALA A 267 11.05 1.42 0.47
C ALA A 267 11.98 2.08 1.50
N THR A 268 12.80 3.00 1.00
CA THR A 268 13.73 3.79 1.80
C THR A 268 13.79 5.19 1.21
N GLN A 269 14.54 6.10 1.83
CA GLN A 269 14.74 7.46 1.32
C GLN A 269 15.18 7.50 -0.16
N LYS A 270 15.91 6.50 -0.66
CA LYS A 270 16.37 6.44 -2.07
C LYS A 270 15.25 6.20 -3.10
N HIS A 271 14.07 5.79 -2.62
CA HIS A 271 12.89 5.55 -3.43
C HIS A 271 11.85 6.68 -3.27
N SER A 272 12.04 7.55 -2.28
CA SER A 272 11.11 8.60 -1.92
C SER A 272 11.24 9.82 -2.84
N TRP A 273 10.14 10.54 -2.99
CA TRP A 273 10.10 11.82 -3.70
C TRP A 273 10.43 12.99 -2.78
N ALA A 274 11.51 13.71 -3.08
CA ALA A 274 11.86 14.97 -2.42
C ALA A 274 11.77 16.15 -3.42
N PRO A 275 11.17 17.29 -3.03
CA PRO A 275 10.60 17.59 -1.71
C PRO A 275 9.17 17.05 -1.46
N GLU A 276 8.47 16.53 -2.45
CA GLU A 276 7.00 16.36 -2.46
C GLU A 276 6.46 15.40 -1.39
N ALA A 277 7.14 14.30 -1.11
CA ALA A 277 6.74 13.36 -0.06
C ALA A 277 7.48 13.61 1.27
N GLU A 278 8.34 14.63 1.34
CA GLU A 278 9.07 14.97 2.55
C GLU A 278 8.19 15.65 3.58
N MET A 279 8.37 15.29 4.85
CA MET A 279 7.85 16.08 5.97
C MET A 279 8.75 17.29 6.23
N THR A 280 8.86 18.25 5.31
CA THR A 280 9.51 19.54 5.57
C THR A 280 8.58 20.44 6.39
N VAL A 281 9.14 21.50 6.99
CA VAL A 281 8.32 22.54 7.63
C VAL A 281 7.37 23.17 6.61
N GLU A 282 7.86 23.43 5.39
CA GLU A 282 7.07 24.05 4.33
C GLU A 282 5.90 23.17 3.90
N ASN A 283 6.11 21.86 3.73
CA ASN A 283 5.04 20.96 3.34
C ASN A 283 3.97 20.79 4.43
N MET A 284 4.34 20.88 5.70
CA MET A 284 3.40 20.67 6.82
C MET A 284 2.75 21.94 7.33
N LEU A 285 3.47 23.07 7.29
CA LEU A 285 3.05 24.34 7.87
C LEU A 285 2.81 25.43 6.80
N GLY A 286 3.00 25.11 5.52
CA GLY A 286 2.77 26.02 4.39
C GLY A 286 3.84 27.09 4.17
N ALA A 287 4.88 27.12 4.99
CA ALA A 287 5.99 28.07 4.88
C ALA A 287 7.31 27.47 5.41
N PRO A 288 8.47 27.86 4.87
CA PRO A 288 9.76 27.41 5.40
C PRO A 288 9.97 27.85 6.85
N ALA A 289 10.84 27.14 7.56
CA ALA A 289 11.16 27.47 8.95
C ALA A 289 11.71 28.89 9.07
N ASN A 290 11.10 29.70 9.95
CA ASN A 290 11.56 31.03 10.27
C ASN A 290 12.49 30.98 11.51
N PRO A 291 13.81 31.31 11.37
CA PRO A 291 14.75 31.29 12.48
C PRO A 291 14.38 32.21 13.65
N GLN A 292 13.56 33.24 13.42
CA GLN A 292 13.08 34.16 14.45
C GLN A 292 11.85 33.63 15.21
N GLN A 293 11.21 32.57 14.71
CA GLN A 293 9.94 32.03 15.25
C GLN A 293 10.04 30.55 15.65
N LEU A 294 11.24 30.07 16.01
CA LEU A 294 11.49 28.65 16.32
C LEU A 294 10.73 28.12 17.55
N ASN A 295 10.24 29.01 18.42
CA ASN A 295 9.61 28.65 19.69
C ASN A 295 8.07 28.67 19.64
N THR A 296 7.47 28.45 18.47
CA THR A 296 6.01 28.41 18.28
C THR A 296 5.43 27.01 18.45
N ALA A 297 4.11 26.91 18.72
CA ALA A 297 3.42 25.62 18.86
C ALA A 297 3.46 24.73 17.60
N PRO A 298 3.26 25.27 16.38
CA PRO A 298 3.42 24.49 15.15
C PRO A 298 4.82 23.89 14.99
N LEU A 299 5.88 24.69 15.17
CA LEU A 299 7.25 24.19 15.04
C LEU A 299 7.66 23.22 16.14
N SER A 300 7.19 23.44 17.38
CA SER A 300 7.38 22.51 18.49
C SER A 300 6.78 21.14 18.17
N THR A 301 5.52 21.11 17.73
CA THR A 301 4.83 19.88 17.35
C THR A 301 5.50 19.22 16.15
N TYR A 302 5.92 20.01 15.16
CA TYR A 302 6.65 19.54 13.98
C TYR A 302 7.94 18.81 14.37
N ARG A 303 8.79 19.40 15.22
CA ARG A 303 10.04 18.77 15.64
C ARG A 303 9.82 17.43 16.31
N VAL A 304 8.81 17.32 17.18
CA VAL A 304 8.45 16.08 17.88
C VAL A 304 8.05 14.98 16.89
N VAL A 305 7.09 15.25 16.01
CA VAL A 305 6.62 14.26 15.03
C VAL A 305 7.73 13.93 14.03
N ARG A 306 8.46 14.93 13.52
CA ARG A 306 9.54 14.73 12.55
C ARG A 306 10.67 13.86 13.11
N ALA A 307 11.04 14.03 14.37
CA ALA A 307 12.05 13.18 15.02
C ALA A 307 11.62 11.71 15.09
N VAL A 308 10.32 11.43 15.26
CA VAL A 308 9.79 10.07 15.23
C VAL A 308 9.70 9.54 13.79
N ALA A 309 9.18 10.35 12.87
CA ALA A 309 9.07 10.00 11.47
C ALA A 309 10.43 9.69 10.83
N GLU A 310 11.52 10.33 11.28
CA GLU A 310 12.87 9.99 10.83
C GLU A 310 13.26 8.54 11.15
N ALA A 311 12.84 8.02 12.31
CA ALA A 311 13.08 6.64 12.70
C ALA A 311 12.22 5.65 11.92
N GLU A 312 10.98 6.05 11.63
CA GLU A 312 9.94 5.16 11.09
C GLU A 312 9.96 5.08 9.57
N CYS A 313 10.12 6.21 8.91
CA CYS A 313 9.91 6.36 7.48
C CYS A 313 10.86 7.39 6.84
N TYR A 314 11.99 7.70 7.49
CA TYR A 314 12.95 8.72 7.02
C TYR A 314 12.33 10.12 6.85
N GLY A 315 11.26 10.39 7.61
CA GLY A 315 10.47 11.61 7.51
C GLY A 315 9.75 11.78 6.17
N ARG A 316 9.25 10.68 5.59
CA ARG A 316 8.57 10.65 4.29
C ARG A 316 7.20 10.01 4.38
N PHE A 317 6.26 10.46 3.57
CA PHE A 317 4.91 9.89 3.48
C PHE A 317 4.80 8.70 2.52
N ASP A 318 5.77 8.51 1.63
CA ASP A 318 5.75 7.50 0.57
C ASP A 318 6.74 6.34 0.81
N VAL A 319 7.32 6.26 2.00
CA VAL A 319 8.12 5.13 2.45
C VAL A 319 7.19 4.09 3.07
N ILE A 320 7.14 2.93 2.43
CA ILE A 320 6.25 1.82 2.74
C ILE A 320 7.09 0.60 3.10
N ASN A 321 6.71 -0.11 4.16
CA ASN A 321 7.23 -1.42 4.50
C ASN A 321 6.11 -2.45 4.36
N ALA A 322 6.38 -3.58 3.71
CA ALA A 322 5.48 -4.72 3.68
C ALA A 322 6.25 -6.05 3.74
N TRP A 323 7.37 -6.12 4.46
CA TRP A 323 8.19 -7.34 4.55
C TRP A 323 8.08 -8.06 5.89
N ASP A 324 7.65 -7.38 6.96
CA ASP A 324 7.65 -7.90 8.32
C ASP A 324 6.32 -8.58 8.73
N ASN A 325 6.07 -8.66 10.04
CA ASN A 325 4.85 -9.24 10.61
C ASN A 325 3.59 -8.41 10.32
N SER A 326 3.70 -7.24 9.70
CA SER A 326 2.59 -6.42 9.26
C SER A 326 2.23 -6.73 7.81
N LEU A 327 0.96 -6.60 7.44
CA LEU A 327 0.56 -6.69 6.03
C LEU A 327 1.27 -5.62 5.17
N LEU A 328 1.28 -4.40 5.71
CA LEU A 328 1.95 -3.21 5.22
C LEU A 328 2.00 -2.19 6.35
N SER A 329 2.94 -1.25 6.33
CA SER A 329 2.94 -0.04 7.14
C SER A 329 3.38 1.19 6.35
N ALA A 330 2.82 2.35 6.69
CA ALA A 330 3.13 3.62 6.03
C ALA A 330 2.91 4.82 6.96
N GLY A 331 3.48 5.97 6.58
CA GLY A 331 3.28 7.25 7.27
C GLY A 331 4.23 7.53 8.44
N PRO A 332 4.09 8.69 9.09
CA PRO A 332 5.05 9.24 10.06
C PRO A 332 5.21 8.42 11.35
N CYS A 333 4.23 7.58 11.66
CA CYS A 333 4.28 6.64 12.78
C CYS A 333 4.26 5.18 12.32
N HIS A 334 4.48 4.93 11.02
CA HIS A 334 4.45 3.62 10.40
C HIS A 334 3.20 2.80 10.76
N TRP A 335 2.02 3.39 10.59
CA TRP A 335 0.77 2.71 10.93
C TRP A 335 0.63 1.43 10.11
N THR A 336 0.32 0.34 10.79
CA THR A 336 0.25 -0.99 10.21
C THR A 336 -1.15 -1.25 9.63
N MET A 337 -1.24 -1.90 8.47
CA MET A 337 -2.50 -2.28 7.81
C MET A 337 -3.13 -3.54 8.41
N GLY A 338 -2.30 -4.41 8.99
CA GLY A 338 -2.75 -5.58 9.72
C GLY A 338 -1.59 -6.17 10.49
N ALA A 339 -1.80 -6.52 11.76
CA ALA A 339 -0.76 -7.13 12.61
C ALA A 339 -0.92 -8.66 12.59
N SER A 340 0.14 -9.38 12.20
CA SER A 340 0.10 -10.85 12.15
C SER A 340 -0.09 -11.45 13.55
N ASN A 341 -1.12 -12.29 13.71
CA ASN A 341 -1.34 -13.12 14.90
C ASN A 341 -0.91 -14.59 14.69
N GLY A 342 -0.24 -14.89 13.59
CA GLY A 342 0.14 -16.24 13.18
C GLY A 342 -0.20 -16.46 11.71
N ASN A 343 -1.38 -17.05 11.45
CA ASN A 343 -1.85 -17.35 10.09
C ASN A 343 -2.73 -16.25 9.49
N GLU A 344 -3.18 -15.30 10.32
CA GLU A 344 -4.06 -14.21 9.93
C GLU A 344 -3.46 -12.86 10.33
N TYR A 345 -4.07 -11.81 9.81
CA TYR A 345 -3.86 -10.44 10.26
C TYR A 345 -5.04 -9.98 11.12
N ASP A 346 -4.76 -9.18 12.14
CA ASP A 346 -5.79 -8.53 12.94
C ASP A 346 -5.89 -7.03 12.65
N LYS A 347 -6.92 -6.39 13.23
CA LYS A 347 -7.17 -4.95 13.18
C LYS A 347 -5.90 -4.16 13.53
N ALA A 348 -5.68 -3.05 12.85
CA ALA A 348 -4.47 -2.25 12.99
C ALA A 348 -4.71 -0.76 12.67
N GLU A 349 -3.66 0.07 12.75
CA GLU A 349 -3.79 1.53 12.75
C GLU A 349 -4.04 2.15 11.36
N PHE A 350 -3.50 1.57 10.28
CA PHE A 350 -3.63 2.14 8.95
C PHE A 350 -5.07 2.11 8.40
N PRO A 351 -5.89 1.06 8.60
CA PRO A 351 -7.30 1.09 8.25
C PRO A 351 -8.09 2.13 9.07
N ALA A 352 -7.68 2.40 10.31
CA ALA A 352 -8.26 3.49 11.08
C ALA A 352 -7.84 4.87 10.54
N PHE A 353 -6.61 5.01 10.04
CA PHE A 353 -6.21 6.19 9.26
C PHE A 353 -7.05 6.34 7.98
N ILE A 354 -7.37 5.25 7.28
CA ILE A 354 -8.26 5.30 6.10
C ILE A 354 -9.65 5.84 6.51
N ALA A 355 -10.20 5.40 7.65
CA ALA A 355 -11.44 5.96 8.20
C ALA A 355 -11.31 7.44 8.55
N TYR A 356 -10.19 7.83 9.18
CA TYR A 356 -9.90 9.23 9.50
C TYR A 356 -9.86 10.11 8.25
N LEU A 357 -9.20 9.64 7.17
CA LEU A 357 -9.15 10.35 5.89
C LEU A 357 -10.55 10.47 5.27
N ALA A 358 -11.35 9.40 5.29
CA ALA A 358 -12.72 9.41 4.79
C ALA A 358 -13.59 10.46 5.51
N GLY A 359 -13.51 10.52 6.83
CA GLY A 359 -14.23 11.52 7.63
C GLY A 359 -13.72 12.96 7.47
N ARG A 360 -12.49 13.15 6.97
CA ARG A 360 -11.86 14.47 6.81
C ARG A 360 -11.96 15.05 5.40
N SER A 361 -11.79 14.21 4.38
CA SER A 361 -11.81 14.61 2.97
C SER A 361 -12.22 13.43 2.10
N GLU A 362 -13.50 13.40 1.73
CA GLU A 362 -14.06 12.40 0.82
C GLU A 362 -13.32 12.38 -0.52
N VAL A 363 -12.95 13.55 -1.05
CA VAL A 363 -12.20 13.67 -2.30
C VAL A 363 -10.85 12.96 -2.21
N ALA A 364 -10.11 13.18 -1.13
CA ALA A 364 -8.79 12.57 -0.93
C ALA A 364 -8.91 11.07 -0.64
N PHE A 365 -9.91 10.67 0.16
CA PHE A 365 -10.22 9.26 0.42
C PHE A 365 -10.58 8.52 -0.86
N SER A 366 -11.51 9.05 -1.65
CA SER A 366 -11.91 8.47 -2.93
C SER A 366 -10.72 8.36 -3.88
N ARG A 367 -9.87 9.39 -3.93
CA ARG A 367 -8.66 9.36 -4.76
C ARG A 367 -7.63 8.32 -4.30
N ALA A 368 -7.43 8.15 -2.99
CA ALA A 368 -6.42 7.25 -2.45
C ALA A 368 -6.89 5.79 -2.34
N PHE A 369 -8.19 5.55 -2.10
CA PHE A 369 -8.72 4.24 -1.72
C PHE A 369 -10.11 3.95 -2.30
N GLY A 370 -11.08 4.86 -2.15
CA GLY A 370 -12.48 4.59 -2.49
C GLY A 370 -12.71 4.24 -3.96
N ASN A 371 -12.05 4.94 -4.89
CA ASN A 371 -12.11 4.63 -6.32
C ASN A 371 -11.53 3.25 -6.67
N PHE A 372 -10.73 2.67 -5.78
CA PHE A 372 -10.16 1.33 -5.90
C PHE A 372 -11.01 0.25 -5.21
N GLY A 373 -12.18 0.61 -4.69
CA GLY A 373 -13.10 -0.31 -4.02
C GLY A 373 -12.64 -0.73 -2.62
N LEU A 374 -11.75 0.05 -1.97
CA LEU A 374 -11.24 -0.24 -0.63
C LEU A 374 -11.81 0.73 0.41
N PHE A 375 -12.47 0.20 1.43
CA PHE A 375 -13.16 0.96 2.47
C PHE A 375 -12.76 0.46 3.86
N PRO A 376 -12.78 1.32 4.88
CA PRO A 376 -12.58 0.89 6.26
C PRO A 376 -13.82 0.12 6.75
N GLU A 377 -13.61 -0.85 7.66
CA GLU A 377 -14.70 -1.57 8.32
C GLU A 377 -15.62 -0.59 9.04
N TYR A 378 -15.04 0.22 9.92
CA TYR A 378 -15.69 1.26 10.71
C TYR A 378 -15.47 2.67 10.16
N GLU A 379 -16.43 3.54 10.41
CA GLU A 379 -16.30 4.98 10.18
C GLU A 379 -15.46 5.64 11.29
N TRP A 380 -14.92 6.82 11.01
CA TRP A 380 -14.20 7.57 12.04
C TRP A 380 -15.16 8.05 13.14
N GLY A 381 -14.82 7.76 14.39
CA GLY A 381 -15.66 8.08 15.56
C GLY A 381 -16.54 6.93 16.05
N ASP A 382 -16.55 5.80 15.34
CA ASP A 382 -17.13 4.55 15.83
C ASP A 382 -16.46 4.12 17.15
N GLU A 383 -17.24 3.56 18.08
CA GLU A 383 -16.72 3.13 19.39
C GLU A 383 -15.69 2.00 19.29
N ASP A 384 -15.81 1.14 18.26
CA ASP A 384 -14.93 0.01 18.04
C ASP A 384 -13.57 0.42 17.47
N ILE A 385 -13.41 1.66 17.00
CA ILE A 385 -12.17 2.12 16.39
C ILE A 385 -11.12 2.49 17.43
N TYR A 386 -11.50 2.92 18.64
CA TYR A 386 -10.55 3.41 19.64
C TYR A 386 -10.23 2.35 20.70
N SER A 387 -8.95 1.98 20.81
CA SER A 387 -8.46 1.08 21.84
C SER A 387 -7.97 1.86 23.06
N SER A 388 -8.74 1.88 24.14
CA SER A 388 -8.35 2.55 25.40
C SER A 388 -7.10 1.94 26.06
N SER A 389 -6.86 0.63 25.87
CA SER A 389 -5.73 -0.09 26.46
C SER A 389 -4.39 0.26 25.80
N THR A 390 -4.41 0.68 24.54
CA THR A 390 -3.22 1.06 23.78
C THR A 390 -3.22 2.54 23.39
N ARG A 391 -4.34 3.26 23.58
CA ARG A 391 -4.56 4.62 23.08
C ARG A 391 -4.17 4.76 21.61
N THR A 392 -4.60 3.78 20.81
CA THR A 392 -4.45 3.75 19.35
C THR A 392 -5.82 3.56 18.72
N TYR A 393 -5.91 3.85 17.43
CA TYR A 393 -7.11 3.63 16.65
C TYR A 393 -6.89 2.41 15.76
N ASN A 394 -7.75 1.39 15.82
CA ASN A 394 -7.59 0.15 15.08
C ASN A 394 -8.86 -0.19 14.31
N SER A 395 -8.72 -0.59 13.06
CA SER A 395 -9.85 -1.00 12.21
C SER A 395 -9.40 -2.14 11.28
N TRP A 396 -10.33 -2.65 10.49
CA TRP A 396 -10.06 -3.54 9.38
C TRP A 396 -10.57 -2.94 8.06
N LEU A 397 -10.53 -3.72 6.98
CA LEU A 397 -10.89 -3.29 5.64
C LEU A 397 -12.00 -4.15 5.05
N LYS A 398 -12.79 -3.53 4.18
CA LYS A 398 -13.81 -4.15 3.36
C LYS A 398 -13.61 -3.75 1.90
N LEU A 399 -14.02 -4.64 1.00
CA LEU A 399 -13.96 -4.44 -0.44
C LEU A 399 -15.38 -4.27 -0.98
N SER A 400 -15.56 -3.42 -1.99
CA SER A 400 -16.83 -3.35 -2.72
C SER A 400 -17.19 -4.72 -3.31
N ASN A 401 -18.47 -5.08 -3.23
CA ASN A 401 -19.04 -6.27 -3.86
C ASN A 401 -19.90 -5.88 -5.09
N GLU A 402 -20.59 -6.83 -5.69
CA GLU A 402 -21.40 -6.65 -6.90
C GLU A 402 -22.61 -5.73 -6.72
N THR A 403 -23.02 -5.45 -5.49
CA THR A 403 -24.15 -4.57 -5.18
C THR A 403 -23.74 -3.11 -4.97
N HIS A 404 -22.42 -2.84 -4.91
CA HIS A 404 -21.92 -1.49 -4.72
C HIS A 404 -22.29 -0.59 -5.90
N VAL A 405 -22.73 0.63 -5.62
CA VAL A 405 -23.14 1.61 -6.63
C VAL A 405 -22.17 2.80 -6.65
N PRO A 406 -21.16 2.82 -7.55
CA PRO A 406 -20.09 3.83 -7.48
C PRO A 406 -20.53 5.28 -7.69
N SER A 407 -21.72 5.51 -8.24
CA SER A 407 -22.24 6.86 -8.51
C SER A 407 -22.92 7.51 -7.31
N GLN A 408 -23.10 6.79 -6.20
CA GLN A 408 -23.75 7.30 -4.99
C GLN A 408 -22.71 7.84 -4.00
N SER A 409 -23.10 8.83 -3.20
CA SER A 409 -22.23 9.44 -2.18
C SER A 409 -22.31 8.75 -0.82
N THR A 410 -23.34 7.94 -0.59
CA THR A 410 -23.57 7.19 0.66
C THR A 410 -23.78 5.74 0.32
N HIS A 411 -23.12 4.84 1.07
CA HIS A 411 -23.16 3.41 0.79
C HIS A 411 -23.70 2.61 1.98
N ALA A 412 -24.56 1.65 1.71
CA ALA A 412 -25.01 0.70 2.70
C ALA A 412 -23.89 -0.29 3.05
N GLY A 413 -23.85 -0.78 4.29
CA GLY A 413 -22.88 -1.79 4.71
C GLY A 413 -22.94 -3.08 3.87
N THR A 414 -24.10 -3.40 3.30
CA THR A 414 -24.32 -4.55 2.43
C THR A 414 -23.63 -4.46 1.06
N GLU A 415 -23.19 -3.26 0.65
CA GLU A 415 -22.42 -3.04 -0.60
C GLU A 415 -20.96 -3.51 -0.50
N PHE A 416 -20.57 -4.03 0.67
CA PHE A 416 -19.19 -4.41 0.95
C PHE A 416 -19.09 -5.83 1.51
N SER A 417 -17.97 -6.46 1.23
CA SER A 417 -17.57 -7.73 1.85
C SER A 417 -16.29 -7.50 2.64
N ALA A 418 -16.22 -8.07 3.84
CA ALA A 418 -15.01 -8.00 4.65
C ALA A 418 -13.81 -8.58 3.88
N LEU A 419 -12.67 -7.89 3.89
CA LEU A 419 -11.43 -8.47 3.40
C LEU A 419 -11.06 -9.65 4.32
N LEU A 420 -10.87 -10.83 3.75
CA LEU A 420 -10.50 -12.00 4.55
C LEU A 420 -9.13 -11.79 5.22
N LYS A 421 -9.06 -12.09 6.52
CA LYS A 421 -7.87 -11.89 7.36
C LYS A 421 -6.74 -12.88 7.11
N ALA A 422 -7.03 -14.02 6.49
CA ALA A 422 -6.02 -15.02 6.13
C ALA A 422 -4.88 -14.37 5.34
N LYS A 423 -3.62 -14.61 5.72
CA LYS A 423 -2.45 -13.98 5.09
C LYS A 423 -2.43 -14.10 3.57
N THR A 424 -2.88 -15.24 3.07
CA THR A 424 -2.91 -15.55 1.63
C THR A 424 -4.01 -14.80 0.87
N GLU A 425 -5.03 -14.28 1.56
CA GLU A 425 -6.11 -13.45 1.01
C GLU A 425 -5.76 -11.96 1.16
N ALA A 426 -5.36 -11.55 2.36
CA ALA A 426 -4.95 -10.17 2.65
C ALA A 426 -3.75 -9.71 1.81
N ALA A 427 -2.90 -10.65 1.36
CA ALA A 427 -1.79 -10.38 0.44
C ALA A 427 -2.20 -9.69 -0.87
N TYR A 428 -3.51 -9.62 -1.20
CA TYR A 428 -4.02 -8.73 -2.24
C TYR A 428 -3.49 -7.30 -2.06
N LEU A 429 -3.60 -6.73 -0.86
CA LEU A 429 -3.18 -5.35 -0.55
C LEU A 429 -1.66 -5.19 -0.41
N LYS A 430 -0.91 -6.28 -0.52
CA LYS A 430 0.56 -6.31 -0.49
C LYS A 430 1.16 -6.30 -1.91
N ASN A 431 0.33 -6.44 -2.95
CA ASN A 431 0.79 -6.51 -4.33
C ASN A 431 1.47 -5.19 -4.76
N TRP A 432 2.33 -5.24 -5.78
CA TRP A 432 3.13 -4.08 -6.19
C TRP A 432 2.29 -2.90 -6.70
N HIS A 433 1.07 -3.14 -7.17
CA HIS A 433 0.15 -2.10 -7.61
C HIS A 433 -0.45 -1.35 -6.41
N TRP A 434 -0.74 -2.02 -5.29
CA TRP A 434 -1.10 -1.38 -4.04
C TRP A 434 0.06 -0.59 -3.41
N ILE A 435 1.28 -1.13 -3.45
CA ILE A 435 2.48 -0.38 -3.03
C ILE A 435 2.62 0.91 -3.83
N TYR A 436 2.45 0.82 -5.16
CA TYR A 436 2.43 1.98 -6.04
C TYR A 436 1.34 2.99 -5.67
N ARG A 437 0.08 2.55 -5.48
CA ARG A 437 -1.04 3.43 -5.13
C ARG A 437 -0.82 4.18 -3.82
N ILE A 438 -0.38 3.47 -2.78
CA ILE A 438 -0.11 4.06 -1.46
C ILE A 438 1.08 5.02 -1.54
N SER A 439 2.12 4.66 -2.32
CA SER A 439 3.28 5.53 -2.52
C SER A 439 2.86 6.83 -3.23
N MET A 440 2.05 6.73 -4.28
CA MET A 440 1.55 7.90 -5.01
C MET A 440 0.57 8.75 -4.18
N ALA A 441 -0.24 8.15 -3.30
CA ALA A 441 -1.04 8.91 -2.34
C ALA A 441 -0.15 9.78 -1.45
N GLY A 442 0.92 9.20 -0.88
CA GLY A 442 1.92 9.93 -0.10
C GLY A 442 2.75 10.94 -0.88
N ARG A 443 2.76 10.89 -2.22
CA ARG A 443 3.51 11.81 -3.10
C ARG A 443 2.70 12.96 -3.67
N THR A 444 1.40 12.75 -3.88
CA THR A 444 0.60 13.59 -4.79
C THR A 444 -0.74 14.05 -4.22
N ILE A 445 -1.12 13.59 -3.02
CA ILE A 445 -2.38 13.96 -2.38
C ILE A 445 -2.06 14.75 -1.09
N PRO A 446 -2.05 16.08 -1.12
CA PRO A 446 -1.73 16.90 0.05
C PRO A 446 -2.62 16.62 1.26
N GLU A 447 -3.92 16.38 1.05
CA GLU A 447 -4.86 16.06 2.11
C GLU A 447 -4.58 14.72 2.77
N TYR A 448 -4.00 13.76 2.03
CA TYR A 448 -3.53 12.49 2.58
C TYR A 448 -2.37 12.75 3.55
N GLN A 449 -1.36 13.52 3.12
CA GLN A 449 -0.21 13.91 3.94
C GLN A 449 -0.65 14.70 5.17
N GLN A 450 -1.57 15.66 5.01
CA GLN A 450 -2.10 16.45 6.11
C GLN A 450 -2.92 15.58 7.08
N ALA A 451 -3.74 14.65 6.59
CA ALA A 451 -4.47 13.73 7.46
C ALA A 451 -3.52 12.84 8.27
N MET A 452 -2.42 12.38 7.66
CA MET A 452 -1.39 11.66 8.38
C MET A 452 -0.77 12.52 9.50
N TRP A 453 -0.42 13.76 9.18
CA TRP A 453 0.10 14.73 10.13
C TRP A 453 -0.85 14.99 11.31
N GLU A 454 -2.13 15.23 11.04
CA GLU A 454 -3.13 15.48 12.09
C GLU A 454 -3.42 14.25 12.96
N LEU A 455 -3.38 13.04 12.39
CA LEU A 455 -3.52 11.82 13.19
C LEU A 455 -2.31 11.61 14.13
N ALA A 456 -1.11 11.99 13.70
CA ALA A 456 0.07 12.00 14.58
C ALA A 456 -0.09 13.02 15.72
N LYS A 457 -0.65 14.21 15.44
CA LYS A 457 -1.01 15.20 16.48
C LYS A 457 -2.02 14.62 17.47
N GLN A 458 -3.05 13.94 16.98
CA GLN A 458 -4.05 13.29 17.84
C GLN A 458 -3.40 12.26 18.77
N ARG A 459 -2.52 11.40 18.24
CA ARG A 459 -1.76 10.41 19.03
C ARG A 459 -0.95 11.06 20.16
N ILE A 460 -0.31 12.20 19.92
CA ILE A 460 0.42 12.94 20.98
C ILE A 460 -0.55 13.40 22.07
N ARG A 461 -1.73 13.93 21.72
CA ARG A 461 -2.74 14.36 22.71
C ARG A 461 -3.20 13.18 23.57
N ASP A 462 -3.47 12.04 22.94
CA ASP A 462 -3.95 10.85 23.65
C ASP A 462 -2.89 10.29 24.62
N ILE A 463 -1.62 10.25 24.20
CA ILE A 463 -0.51 9.86 25.08
C ILE A 463 -0.39 10.83 26.25
N ARG A 464 -0.39 12.14 25.99
CA ARG A 464 -0.23 13.16 27.03
C ARG A 464 -1.38 13.16 28.02
N GLY A 465 -2.60 12.86 27.57
CA GLY A 465 -3.79 12.74 28.42
C GLY A 465 -3.82 11.47 29.30
N ARG A 466 -2.81 10.61 29.25
CA ARG A 466 -2.75 9.42 30.10
C ARG A 466 -2.40 9.77 31.53
N SER A 467 -3.29 9.43 32.47
CA SER A 467 -3.04 9.58 33.90
C SER A 467 -1.94 8.64 34.40
N VAL A 468 -1.16 9.12 35.36
CA VAL A 468 -0.08 8.40 36.05
C VAL A 468 -0.12 8.64 37.55
N ARG A 469 0.37 7.65 38.31
CA ARG A 469 0.41 7.67 39.77
C ARG A 469 1.77 7.17 40.27
N PHE A 470 2.47 7.97 41.07
CA PHE A 470 3.81 7.64 41.59
C PHE A 470 4.02 8.21 43.01
N GLN A 471 5.11 7.82 43.67
CA GLN A 471 5.42 8.21 45.05
C GLN A 471 6.52 9.25 45.13
N VAL A 472 6.32 10.25 45.99
CA VAL A 472 7.33 11.24 46.38
C VAL A 472 7.38 11.28 47.91
N GLY A 473 8.40 10.63 48.49
CA GLY A 473 8.41 10.36 49.93
C GLY A 473 7.20 9.49 50.31
N THR A 474 6.36 9.96 51.23
CA THR A 474 5.11 9.29 51.62
C THR A 474 3.89 9.73 50.83
N ASN A 475 4.05 10.73 49.95
CA ASN A 475 2.94 11.31 49.19
C ASN A 475 2.74 10.57 47.87
N THR A 476 1.49 10.19 47.61
CA THR A 476 1.08 9.73 46.29
C THR A 476 0.72 10.92 45.43
N ILE A 477 1.37 11.05 44.28
CA ILE A 477 1.07 12.07 43.26
C ILE A 477 0.22 11.45 42.16
N ASN A 478 -0.88 12.10 41.80
CA ASN A 478 -1.68 11.79 40.61
C ASN A 478 -1.50 12.95 39.61
N SER A 479 -1.18 12.65 38.36
CA SER A 479 -0.94 13.64 37.31
C SER A 479 -1.18 12.99 35.93
N THR A 480 -0.88 13.70 34.85
CA THR A 480 -0.86 13.14 33.49
C THR A 480 0.56 13.09 32.93
N LEU A 481 0.79 12.25 31.91
CA LEU A 481 2.07 12.26 31.20
C LEU A 481 2.41 13.64 30.62
N GLY A 482 1.40 14.38 30.16
CA GLY A 482 1.58 15.71 29.60
C GLY A 482 1.93 16.81 30.62
N GLU A 483 1.63 16.59 31.90
CA GLU A 483 2.05 17.45 33.01
C GLU A 483 3.43 17.04 33.54
N VAL A 484 3.75 15.73 33.56
CA VAL A 484 5.05 15.23 34.03
C VAL A 484 6.16 15.53 33.02
N PHE A 485 5.91 15.30 31.73
CA PHE A 485 6.89 15.46 30.65
C PHE A 485 6.49 16.62 29.75
N THR A 486 7.26 17.71 29.79
CA THR A 486 6.89 18.98 29.15
C THR A 486 7.93 19.49 28.16
N SER A 487 9.04 18.79 27.99
CA SER A 487 10.02 19.10 26.94
C SER A 487 9.68 18.43 25.61
N GLU A 488 10.05 19.05 24.49
CA GLU A 488 9.89 18.42 23.16
C GLU A 488 10.62 17.08 23.10
N LYS A 489 11.82 17.02 23.69
CA LYS A 489 12.62 15.78 23.76
C LYS A 489 11.88 14.66 24.49
N ALA A 490 11.30 14.93 25.66
CA ALA A 490 10.55 13.91 26.40
C ALA A 490 9.30 13.44 25.64
N VAL A 491 8.56 14.37 25.03
CA VAL A 491 7.37 14.02 24.23
C VAL A 491 7.75 13.21 22.99
N ALA A 492 8.87 13.51 22.32
CA ALA A 492 9.38 12.72 21.20
C ALA A 492 9.77 11.29 21.64
N ILE A 493 10.39 11.13 22.82
CA ILE A 493 10.70 9.81 23.38
C ILE A 493 9.41 9.03 23.68
N LEU A 494 8.41 9.67 24.31
CA LEU A 494 7.12 9.04 24.60
C LEU A 494 6.42 8.59 23.32
N LEU A 495 6.35 9.45 22.30
CA LEU A 495 5.75 9.12 21.02
C LEU A 495 6.50 7.97 20.34
N ARG A 496 7.84 8.02 20.27
CA ARG A 496 8.63 6.95 19.66
C ARG A 496 8.45 5.61 20.37
N TRP A 497 8.45 5.62 21.70
CA TRP A 497 8.23 4.42 22.49
C TRP A 497 6.81 3.89 22.28
N HIS A 498 5.81 4.76 22.27
CA HIS A 498 4.42 4.37 22.03
C HIS A 498 4.22 3.78 20.65
N VAL A 499 4.84 4.32 19.60
CA VAL A 499 4.81 3.73 18.25
C VAL A 499 5.33 2.28 18.27
N PHE A 500 6.44 2.01 18.96
CA PHE A 500 7.02 0.67 18.98
C PHE A 500 6.28 -0.31 19.91
N ARG A 501 5.84 0.16 21.08
CA ARG A 501 5.14 -0.64 22.12
C ARG A 501 4.11 0.23 22.85
N PRO A 502 2.89 0.41 22.29
CA PRO A 502 1.87 1.28 22.87
C PRO A 502 1.58 0.97 24.34
N SER A 503 1.38 -0.32 24.65
CA SER A 503 1.05 -0.79 25.99
C SER A 503 2.09 -0.42 27.05
N HIS A 504 3.38 -0.32 26.70
CA HIS A 504 4.41 0.08 27.67
C HIS A 504 4.23 1.51 28.17
N VAL A 505 3.59 2.37 27.37
CA VAL A 505 3.44 3.80 27.65
C VAL A 505 2.10 4.10 28.32
N VAL A 506 1.03 3.37 27.96
CA VAL A 506 -0.33 3.75 28.37
C VAL A 506 -1.14 2.66 29.09
N ASN A 507 -0.77 1.38 28.96
CA ASN A 507 -1.51 0.29 29.58
C ASN A 507 -1.02 0.07 31.03
N PRO A 508 -1.88 0.21 32.06
CA PRO A 508 -1.47 0.01 33.45
C PRO A 508 -0.83 -1.36 33.74
N ALA A 509 -1.23 -2.43 33.04
CA ALA A 509 -0.71 -3.78 33.25
C ALA A 509 0.73 -3.96 32.73
N TYR A 510 1.16 -3.13 31.78
CA TYR A 510 2.47 -3.24 31.13
C TYR A 510 3.30 -1.95 31.25
N ASP A 511 2.84 -1.01 32.06
CA ASP A 511 3.38 0.33 32.15
C ASP A 511 4.84 0.33 32.63
N ARG A 512 5.70 0.90 31.81
CA ARG A 512 7.13 1.10 32.12
C ARG A 512 7.48 2.56 32.34
N VAL A 513 6.60 3.48 31.97
CA VAL A 513 6.83 4.93 32.10
C VAL A 513 6.71 5.37 33.55
N THR A 514 5.72 4.87 34.31
CA THR A 514 5.63 5.18 35.75
C THR A 514 6.85 4.68 36.52
N ALA A 515 7.37 3.50 36.17
CA ALA A 515 8.62 2.99 36.75
C ALA A 515 9.82 3.88 36.39
N ALA A 516 9.86 4.44 35.18
CA ALA A 516 10.88 5.40 34.78
C ALA A 516 10.77 6.72 35.58
N ILE A 517 9.56 7.22 35.82
CA ILE A 517 9.31 8.39 36.69
C ILE A 517 9.84 8.11 38.11
N GLN A 518 9.44 6.97 38.71
CA GLN A 518 9.88 6.61 40.06
C GLN A 518 11.41 6.44 40.13
N GLY A 519 12.01 5.85 39.10
CA GLY A 519 13.47 5.73 38.99
C GLY A 519 14.17 7.09 38.94
N ALA A 520 13.62 8.07 38.23
CA ALA A 520 14.19 9.41 38.16
C ALA A 520 14.18 10.10 39.54
N ILE A 521 13.07 9.97 40.27
CA ILE A 521 12.92 10.50 41.64
C ILE A 521 13.96 9.86 42.56
N ASN A 522 14.01 8.53 42.59
CA ASN A 522 14.87 7.78 43.51
C ASN A 522 16.36 8.01 43.24
N SER A 523 16.76 8.17 41.97
CA SER A 523 18.16 8.37 41.59
C SER A 523 18.64 9.82 41.70
N ASN A 524 17.76 10.79 42.00
CA ASN A 524 18.11 12.22 42.08
C ASN A 524 17.58 12.85 43.39
N PRO A 525 18.07 12.43 44.57
CA PRO A 525 17.55 12.89 45.86
C PRO A 525 17.83 14.37 46.18
N SER A 526 18.77 15.00 45.46
CA SER A 526 19.08 16.43 45.61
C SER A 526 18.05 17.36 44.95
N ILE A 527 17.18 16.83 44.08
CA ILE A 527 16.11 17.60 43.46
C ILE A 527 14.91 17.63 44.42
N ASN A 528 14.32 18.81 44.63
CA ASN A 528 13.12 18.93 45.47
C ASN A 528 11.86 18.42 44.74
N TRP A 529 11.61 17.12 44.84
CA TRP A 529 10.44 16.47 44.24
C TRP A 529 9.12 16.75 44.97
N GLN A 530 9.15 17.27 46.20
CA GLN A 530 7.95 17.57 47.00
C GLN A 530 7.16 18.77 46.46
N LEU A 531 7.72 19.53 45.51
CA LEU A 531 7.01 20.57 44.78
C LEU A 531 5.85 19.97 43.98
N GLN A 532 4.76 20.72 43.84
CA GLN A 532 3.71 20.39 42.87
C GLN A 532 4.31 20.23 41.47
N VAL A 533 3.78 19.30 40.66
CA VAL A 533 4.30 18.99 39.31
C VAL A 533 4.33 20.24 38.40
N SER A 534 3.38 21.15 38.57
CA SER A 534 3.35 22.45 37.89
C SER A 534 4.54 23.37 38.22
N ASN A 535 5.17 23.18 39.37
CA ASN A 535 6.31 23.95 39.87
C ASN A 535 7.66 23.24 39.66
N TRP A 536 7.68 22.10 38.97
CA TRP A 536 8.92 21.43 38.58
C TRP A 536 9.67 22.25 37.52
N VAL A 537 11.00 22.24 37.61
CA VAL A 537 11.90 23.05 36.78
C VAL A 537 12.77 22.19 35.86
N ASP A 538 13.71 22.80 35.15
CA ASP A 538 14.60 22.12 34.19
C ASP A 538 15.40 20.96 34.81
N ALA A 539 15.76 21.05 36.09
CA ALA A 539 16.44 19.96 36.80
C ALA A 539 15.56 18.70 36.87
N HIS A 540 14.27 18.85 37.19
CA HIS A 540 13.30 17.75 37.22
C HIS A 540 13.12 17.16 35.81
N GLU A 541 12.87 18.02 34.82
CA GLU A 541 12.66 17.60 33.42
C GLU A 541 13.87 16.85 32.86
N SER A 542 15.09 17.30 33.18
CA SER A 542 16.34 16.65 32.74
C SER A 542 16.49 15.24 33.34
N ALA A 543 16.25 15.10 34.65
CA ALA A 543 16.30 13.80 35.33
C ALA A 543 15.24 12.82 34.79
N LEU A 544 14.01 13.30 34.58
CA LEU A 544 12.90 12.54 34.00
C LEU A 544 13.22 12.09 32.57
N THR A 545 13.67 13.02 31.73
CA THR A 545 13.98 12.75 30.32
C THR A 545 15.13 11.74 30.17
N ALA A 546 16.18 11.86 30.99
CA ALA A 546 17.30 10.93 30.98
C ALA A 546 16.87 9.50 31.36
N ARG A 547 16.03 9.38 32.40
CA ARG A 547 15.53 8.07 32.84
C ARG A 547 14.55 7.47 31.83
N LEU A 548 13.69 8.31 31.24
CA LEU A 548 12.76 7.91 30.19
C LEU A 548 13.51 7.39 28.96
N LEU A 549 14.52 8.12 28.48
CA LEU A 549 15.35 7.71 27.36
C LEU A 549 16.06 6.37 27.62
N THR A 550 16.61 6.20 28.83
CA THR A 550 17.24 4.94 29.25
C THR A 550 16.26 3.77 29.17
N ALA A 551 15.04 3.95 29.71
CA ALA A 551 14.03 2.90 29.70
C ALA A 551 13.52 2.58 28.28
N ALA A 552 13.29 3.61 27.46
CA ALA A 552 12.89 3.44 26.07
C ALA A 552 13.97 2.73 25.24
N SER A 553 15.24 3.11 25.41
CA SER A 553 16.37 2.55 24.68
C SER A 553 16.65 1.09 25.02
N ALA A 554 16.30 0.66 26.24
CA ALA A 554 16.34 -0.76 26.63
C ALA A 554 15.29 -1.61 25.91
N VAL A 555 14.24 -1.00 25.35
CA VAL A 555 13.20 -1.67 24.55
C VAL A 555 13.51 -1.58 23.05
N ASN A 556 13.92 -0.39 22.58
CA ASN A 556 14.31 -0.14 21.20
C ASN A 556 15.36 0.98 21.16
N ASN A 557 16.61 0.62 20.86
CA ASN A 557 17.74 1.56 20.86
C ASN A 557 17.67 2.63 19.77
N THR A 558 16.84 2.47 18.72
CA THR A 558 16.66 3.47 17.65
C THR A 558 16.08 4.79 18.16
N VAL A 559 15.44 4.81 19.33
CA VAL A 559 14.99 6.06 19.97
C VAL A 559 16.16 6.99 20.27
N SER A 560 17.33 6.45 20.65
CA SER A 560 18.50 7.25 21.00
C SER A 560 19.09 7.99 19.81
N THR A 561 19.00 7.40 18.61
CA THR A 561 19.47 8.05 17.38
C THR A 561 18.43 9.02 16.82
N SER A 562 17.15 8.66 16.83
CA SER A 562 16.11 9.48 16.21
C SER A 562 15.87 10.82 16.92
N ILE A 563 15.97 10.84 18.25
CA ILE A 563 15.81 12.06 19.06
C ILE A 563 16.95 13.07 18.90
N LEU A 564 18.02 12.73 18.18
CA LEU A 564 19.11 13.64 17.81
C LEU A 564 18.88 14.33 16.45
N PHE A 565 17.84 13.93 15.71
CA PHE A 565 17.51 14.55 14.43
C PHE A 565 17.27 16.06 14.57
N GLY A 566 17.66 16.83 13.55
CA GLY A 566 17.35 18.26 13.42
C GLY A 566 18.48 19.22 13.79
N ALA A 567 19.61 18.74 14.34
CA ALA A 567 20.72 19.60 14.76
C ALA A 567 21.31 20.49 13.63
N GLY A 568 21.23 20.03 12.37
CA GLY A 568 21.64 20.80 11.18
C GLY A 568 20.48 21.30 10.32
N GLN A 569 19.24 21.25 10.82
CA GLN A 569 18.05 21.61 10.05
C GLN A 569 17.56 23.02 10.43
N PRO A 570 16.92 23.78 9.51
CA PRO A 570 16.45 25.14 9.78
C PRO A 570 15.54 25.27 11.01
N GLN A 571 14.71 24.27 11.28
CA GLN A 571 13.82 24.21 12.44
C GLN A 571 14.52 23.90 13.78
N GLY A 572 15.77 23.43 13.76
CA GLY A 572 16.48 22.89 14.91
C GLY A 572 16.02 21.48 15.37
N SER A 573 16.76 20.90 16.32
CA SER A 573 16.41 19.63 16.97
C SER A 573 15.34 19.83 18.05
N VAL A 574 14.73 18.71 18.48
CA VAL A 574 13.82 18.73 19.65
C VAL A 574 14.49 19.41 20.85
N ARG A 575 13.79 20.39 21.44
CA ARG A 575 14.29 21.20 22.55
C ARG A 575 14.23 20.45 23.88
N THR A 576 15.22 20.74 24.72
CA THR A 576 15.28 20.33 26.14
C THR A 576 14.78 21.45 27.03
N GLY A 577 14.43 21.12 28.27
CA GLY A 577 13.96 22.11 29.25
C GLY A 577 12.44 22.07 29.43
N ARG A 578 12.00 22.41 30.64
CA ARG A 578 10.61 22.38 31.08
C ARG A 578 9.77 23.33 30.23
N GLY A 579 8.57 22.90 29.85
CA GLY A 579 7.61 23.71 29.11
C GLY A 579 8.00 24.06 27.67
N THR A 580 9.06 23.45 27.14
CA THR A 580 9.44 23.69 25.74
C THR A 580 8.49 23.05 24.75
N PHE A 581 7.80 21.95 25.10
CA PHE A 581 6.76 21.39 24.24
C PHE A 581 5.49 22.24 24.29
N LEU A 582 5.17 22.83 23.15
CA LEU A 582 3.94 23.52 22.86
C LEU A 582 3.16 22.71 21.84
N MET A 583 1.93 22.32 22.19
CA MET A 583 1.04 21.56 21.31
C MET A 583 0.34 22.53 20.35
N ASP A 584 0.43 22.25 19.06
CA ASP A 584 -0.37 22.92 18.05
C ASP A 584 -1.84 22.46 18.17
N THR A 585 -2.74 23.42 18.33
CA THR A 585 -4.17 23.15 18.54
C THR A 585 -4.83 22.53 17.31
#